data_AF-A0AA42ZWW0-F1
#
_entry.id   AF-A0AA42ZWW0-F1
#
_cell.length_a   1.000
_cell.length_b   1.000
_cell.length_c   1.000
_cell.angle_alpha   90.00
_cell.angle_beta   90.00
_cell.angle_gamma   90.00
#
_symmetry.space_group_name_H-M   'P 1'
#
loop_
_entity.id
_entity.type
_entity.pdbx_description
1 polymer ?
#
loop_
_entity_poly.entity_id
_entity_poly.type
_entity_poly.pdbx_seq_one_letter_code
_entity_poly.pdbx_strand_id
1 'polypeptide(L)'
;MTARPPLTPDELLELRNRLDDIDTGIVDLIAERQAVVTAIGEHKLKTGAPLRHFAREREVIDRGMARAESHGLPGAVARDVLETLIHHSLSNQETYKLVQSDHGAGKSALVIGGLGRMGVWMSRYLDMVGYHVDVADLSDEETPFHRVADWQSRVDEYDMIVVAVPLRPSNDILLKLAELKPQGLIFDIGSLKSPMRTGLQALADAGCRACSVHPMFGPDELGLSGRHILFVDTGDPEAL
;
A
#
# COMPACT_ATOMS: atom_id res chain seq x y z
N MET A 1 -33.22 9.76 -33.79
CA MET A 1 -32.83 10.50 -32.58
C MET A 1 -32.32 11.85 -33.03
N THR A 2 -33.13 12.89 -32.88
CA THR A 2 -32.75 14.26 -33.24
C THR A 2 -31.67 14.74 -32.28
N ALA A 3 -30.49 15.11 -32.79
CA ALA A 3 -29.43 15.69 -31.99
C ALA A 3 -29.96 16.98 -31.32
N ARG A 4 -29.76 17.10 -30.01
CA ARG A 4 -30.09 18.32 -29.26
C ARG A 4 -29.30 19.49 -29.89
N PRO A 5 -29.90 20.66 -30.12
CA PRO A 5 -29.17 21.82 -30.61
C PRO A 5 -28.00 22.16 -29.68
N PRO A 6 -26.90 22.73 -30.20
CA PRO A 6 -25.76 23.14 -29.38
C PRO A 6 -26.18 24.19 -28.35
N LEU A 7 -25.57 24.13 -27.17
CA LEU A 7 -25.83 25.07 -26.07
C LEU A 7 -25.53 26.51 -26.49
N THR A 8 -26.36 27.44 -26.04
CA THR A 8 -26.06 28.87 -26.14
C THR A 8 -24.93 29.27 -25.18
N PRO A 9 -24.25 30.41 -25.41
CA PRO A 9 -23.22 30.90 -24.49
C PRO A 9 -23.70 31.07 -23.04
N ASP A 10 -24.95 31.51 -22.85
CA ASP A 10 -25.53 31.71 -21.52
C ASP A 10 -25.84 30.38 -20.82
N GLU A 11 -26.42 29.40 -21.53
CA GLU A 11 -26.65 28.05 -20.99
C GLU A 11 -25.33 27.34 -20.63
N LEU A 12 -24.26 27.56 -21.41
CA LEU A 12 -22.94 27.03 -21.10
C LEU A 12 -22.35 27.69 -19.84
N LEU A 13 -22.54 29.00 -19.68
CA LEU A 13 -22.10 29.74 -18.50
C LEU A 13 -22.81 29.26 -17.24
N GLU A 14 -24.13 29.02 -17.30
CA GLU A 14 -24.88 28.47 -16.18
C GLU A 14 -24.38 27.09 -15.75
N LEU A 15 -24.06 26.21 -16.71
CA LEU A 15 -23.49 24.89 -16.41
C LEU A 15 -22.09 24.99 -15.76
N ARG A 16 -21.27 25.96 -16.18
CA ARG A 16 -19.96 26.20 -15.56
C ARG A 16 -20.09 26.70 -14.13
N ASN A 17 -20.95 27.68 -13.90
CA ASN A 17 -21.21 28.16 -12.54
C ASN A 17 -21.72 27.03 -11.64
N ARG A 18 -22.58 26.15 -12.19
CA ARG A 18 -23.06 24.98 -11.46
C ARG A 18 -21.94 23.99 -11.14
N LEU A 19 -20.96 23.83 -12.02
CA LEU A 19 -19.79 22.99 -11.77
C LEU A 19 -18.92 23.60 -10.67
N ASP A 20 -18.66 24.91 -10.73
CA ASP A 20 -17.88 25.63 -9.71
C ASP A 20 -18.53 25.51 -8.31
N ASP A 21 -19.86 25.59 -8.23
CA ASP A 21 -20.61 25.37 -6.99
C ASP A 21 -20.44 23.94 -6.45
N ILE A 22 -20.45 22.93 -7.34
CA ILE A 22 -20.27 21.52 -6.96
C ILE A 22 -18.83 21.29 -6.46
N ASP A 23 -17.84 21.82 -7.19
CA ASP A 23 -16.43 21.65 -6.86
C ASP A 23 -16.10 22.31 -5.51
N THR A 24 -16.66 23.50 -5.26
CA THR A 24 -16.59 24.16 -3.94
C THR A 24 -17.22 23.29 -2.86
N GLY A 25 -18.43 22.76 -3.11
CA GLY A 25 -19.11 21.88 -2.17
C GLY A 25 -18.35 20.59 -1.87
N ILE A 26 -17.63 20.02 -2.83
CA ILE A 26 -16.77 18.85 -2.62
C ILE A 26 -15.65 19.18 -1.62
N VAL A 27 -14.97 20.32 -1.81
CA VAL A 27 -13.89 20.75 -0.90
C VAL A 27 -14.42 21.00 0.52
N ASP A 28 -15.57 21.66 0.64
CA ASP A 28 -16.21 21.93 1.94
C ASP A 28 -16.59 20.64 2.67
N LEU A 29 -17.20 19.68 1.97
CA LEU A 29 -17.57 18.38 2.53
C LEU A 29 -16.34 17.57 2.94
N ILE A 30 -15.24 17.68 2.19
CA ILE A 30 -13.97 17.07 2.57
C ILE A 30 -13.46 17.68 3.88
N ALA A 31 -13.48 19.01 4.00
CA ALA A 31 -13.05 19.70 5.22
C ALA A 31 -13.90 19.30 6.44
N GLU A 32 -15.23 19.26 6.29
CA GLU A 32 -16.15 18.81 7.32
C GLU A 32 -15.87 17.36 7.74
N ARG A 33 -15.68 16.46 6.75
CA ARG A 33 -15.30 15.07 7.01
C ARG A 33 -14.01 14.99 7.84
N GLN A 34 -13.01 15.80 7.52
CA GLN A 34 -11.74 15.80 8.28
C GLN A 34 -11.94 16.27 9.73
N ALA A 35 -12.75 17.30 9.97
CA ALA A 35 -13.06 17.75 11.32
C ALA A 35 -13.73 16.65 12.17
N VAL A 36 -14.68 15.92 11.58
CA VAL A 36 -15.35 14.77 12.23
C VAL A 36 -14.36 13.66 12.55
N VAL A 37 -13.48 13.33 11.61
CA VAL A 37 -12.45 12.29 11.82
C VAL A 37 -11.50 12.70 12.95
N THR A 38 -11.07 13.96 13.02
CA THR A 38 -10.25 14.50 14.13
C THR A 38 -10.94 14.34 15.48
N ALA A 39 -12.21 14.73 15.60
CA ALA A 39 -12.97 14.58 16.83
C ALA A 39 -13.10 13.09 17.28
N ILE A 40 -13.32 12.19 16.32
CA ILE A 40 -13.32 10.73 16.59
C ILE A 40 -11.94 10.26 17.07
N GLY A 41 -10.87 10.75 16.44
CA GLY A 41 -9.50 10.44 16.81
C GLY A 41 -9.16 10.86 18.23
N GLU A 42 -9.48 12.10 18.60
CA GLU A 42 -9.31 12.62 19.97
C GLU A 42 -10.07 11.80 21.01
N HIS A 43 -11.30 11.38 20.70
CA HIS A 43 -12.09 10.55 21.59
C HIS A 43 -11.45 9.17 21.80
N LYS A 44 -11.01 8.52 20.73
CA LYS A 44 -10.34 7.22 20.76
C LYS A 44 -9.00 7.27 21.50
N LEU A 45 -8.27 8.39 21.40
CA LEU A 45 -7.05 8.64 22.19
C LEU A 45 -7.34 8.63 23.69
N LYS A 46 -8.39 9.33 24.13
CA LYS A 46 -8.78 9.39 25.55
C LYS A 46 -9.24 8.05 26.11
N THR A 47 -9.79 7.17 25.28
CA THR A 47 -10.31 5.86 25.68
C THR A 47 -9.32 4.71 25.47
N GLY A 48 -8.13 4.98 24.93
CA GLY A 48 -7.13 3.96 24.62
C GLY A 48 -7.50 3.05 23.44
N ALA A 49 -8.53 3.39 22.68
CA ALA A 49 -8.98 2.61 21.54
C ALA A 49 -8.03 2.76 20.33
N PRO A 50 -7.93 1.75 19.45
CA PRO A 50 -7.19 1.86 18.20
C PRO A 50 -7.74 3.02 17.35
N LEU A 51 -6.84 3.92 16.90
CA LEU A 51 -7.25 5.04 16.03
C LEU A 51 -7.79 4.50 14.71
N ARG A 52 -7.11 3.48 14.20
CA ARG A 52 -7.41 2.83 12.94
C ARG A 52 -8.35 1.64 13.12
N HIS A 53 -9.30 1.48 12.20
CA HIS A 53 -10.28 0.42 12.28
C HIS A 53 -10.57 -0.10 10.88
N PHE A 54 -9.67 -0.98 10.40
CA PHE A 54 -9.65 -1.50 9.03
C PHE A 54 -10.99 -2.04 8.54
N ALA A 55 -11.74 -2.75 9.40
CA ALA A 55 -13.07 -3.25 9.06
C ALA A 55 -14.05 -2.11 8.74
N ARG A 56 -13.94 -0.99 9.46
CA ARG A 56 -14.77 0.21 9.23
C ARG A 56 -14.32 0.98 7.99
N GLU A 57 -13.01 1.09 7.73
CA GLU A 57 -12.48 1.69 6.51
C GLU A 57 -12.98 0.95 5.27
N ARG A 58 -12.90 -0.39 5.28
CA ARG A 58 -13.46 -1.23 4.22
C ARG A 58 -14.95 -1.03 4.04
N GLU A 59 -15.73 -1.02 5.12
CA GLU A 59 -17.18 -0.76 5.04
C GLU A 59 -17.50 0.61 4.41
N VAL A 60 -16.69 1.63 4.70
CA VAL A 60 -16.85 2.97 4.09
C VAL A 60 -16.59 2.90 2.58
N ILE A 61 -15.51 2.22 2.16
CA ILE A 61 -15.17 2.06 0.74
C ILE A 61 -16.23 1.25 0.01
N ASP A 62 -16.62 0.08 0.53
CA ASP A 62 -17.62 -0.81 -0.09
C ASP A 62 -18.97 -0.08 -0.29
N ARG A 63 -19.42 0.67 0.72
CA ARG A 63 -20.65 1.49 0.59
C ARG A 63 -20.49 2.62 -0.42
N GLY A 64 -19.31 3.25 -0.47
CA GLY A 64 -18.99 4.30 -1.43
C GLY A 64 -19.03 3.79 -2.88
N MET A 65 -18.41 2.63 -3.12
CA MET A 65 -18.41 1.96 -4.42
C MET A 65 -19.84 1.64 -4.88
N ALA A 66 -20.64 0.99 -4.02
CA ALA A 66 -22.03 0.67 -4.32
C ALA A 66 -22.88 1.94 -4.59
N ARG A 67 -22.60 3.03 -3.87
CA ARG A 67 -23.27 4.31 -4.08
C ARG A 67 -22.90 4.94 -5.42
N ALA A 68 -21.64 4.93 -5.80
CA ALA A 68 -21.18 5.43 -7.10
C ALA A 68 -21.81 4.66 -8.26
N GLU A 69 -21.83 3.33 -8.16
CA GLU A 69 -22.47 2.47 -9.15
C GLU A 69 -23.97 2.77 -9.29
N SER A 70 -24.67 3.07 -8.19
CA SER A 70 -26.09 3.47 -8.23
C SER A 70 -26.35 4.79 -8.96
N HIS A 71 -25.31 5.62 -9.16
CA HIS A 71 -25.36 6.88 -9.91
C HIS A 71 -24.74 6.75 -11.31
N GLY A 72 -24.41 5.54 -11.76
CA GLY A 72 -23.80 5.30 -13.06
C GLY A 72 -22.31 5.65 -13.14
N LEU A 73 -21.64 5.82 -12.00
CA LEU A 73 -20.20 6.02 -11.92
C LEU A 73 -19.50 4.67 -11.67
N PRO A 74 -18.30 4.42 -12.21
CA PRO A 74 -17.52 3.26 -11.85
C PRO A 74 -17.18 3.26 -10.35
N GLY A 75 -17.37 2.13 -9.67
CA GLY A 75 -17.05 2.00 -8.24
C GLY A 75 -15.60 2.38 -7.89
N ALA A 76 -14.67 2.13 -8.82
CA ALA A 76 -13.26 2.52 -8.69
C ALA A 76 -13.06 4.02 -8.42
N VAL A 77 -13.86 4.91 -9.01
CA VAL A 77 -13.74 6.36 -8.79
C VAL A 77 -14.02 6.71 -7.34
N ALA A 78 -15.07 6.13 -6.75
CA ALA A 78 -15.38 6.38 -5.34
C ALA A 78 -14.37 5.72 -4.40
N ARG A 79 -13.82 4.56 -4.78
CA ARG A 79 -12.72 3.92 -4.05
C ARG A 79 -11.52 4.87 -3.97
N ASP A 80 -11.04 5.37 -5.11
CA ASP A 80 -9.84 6.22 -5.16
C ASP A 80 -9.99 7.50 -4.31
N VAL A 81 -11.16 8.15 -4.40
CA VAL A 81 -11.46 9.35 -3.60
C VAL A 81 -11.50 9.01 -2.10
N LEU A 82 -12.25 7.98 -1.71
CA LEU A 82 -12.41 7.64 -0.30
C LEU A 82 -11.11 7.15 0.33
N GLU A 83 -10.32 6.36 -0.40
CA GLU A 83 -8.99 5.93 0.05
C GLU A 83 -8.07 7.12 0.28
N THR A 84 -8.02 8.06 -0.67
CA THR A 84 -7.24 9.30 -0.54
C THR A 84 -7.65 10.10 0.71
N LEU A 85 -8.96 10.23 0.95
CA LEU A 85 -9.47 10.96 2.10
C LEU A 85 -9.23 10.24 3.44
N ILE A 86 -9.29 8.91 3.46
CA ILE A 86 -8.91 8.10 4.63
C ILE A 86 -7.42 8.26 4.90
N HIS A 87 -6.58 8.17 3.87
CA HIS A 87 -5.13 8.31 3.98
C HIS A 87 -4.72 9.66 4.58
N HIS A 88 -5.19 10.78 4.01
CA HIS A 88 -4.87 12.11 4.54
C HIS A 88 -5.41 12.36 5.96
N SER A 89 -6.52 11.69 6.33
CA SER A 89 -7.08 11.80 7.68
C SER A 89 -6.21 11.11 8.74
N LEU A 90 -5.42 10.10 8.33
CA LEU A 90 -4.48 9.40 9.19
C LEU A 90 -3.17 10.17 9.30
N SER A 91 -2.61 10.73 8.22
CA SER A 91 -1.37 11.53 8.27
C SER A 91 -1.46 12.74 9.22
N ASN A 92 -2.65 13.37 9.32
CA ASN A 92 -2.90 14.48 10.25
C ASN A 92 -3.10 14.05 11.72
N GLN A 93 -3.39 12.76 11.97
CA GLN A 93 -3.58 12.19 13.32
C GLN A 93 -2.37 11.39 13.81
N GLU A 94 -1.58 10.86 12.88
CA GLU A 94 -0.39 10.04 13.09
C GLU A 94 0.78 10.83 13.68
N THR A 95 0.81 12.15 13.53
CA THR A 95 1.78 13.00 14.26
C THR A 95 1.69 12.80 15.77
N TYR A 96 0.53 12.36 16.30
CA TYR A 96 0.33 12.13 17.74
C TYR A 96 0.53 10.67 18.20
N LYS A 97 0.58 9.69 17.28
CA LYS A 97 0.77 8.24 17.61
C LYS A 97 2.03 7.60 17.03
N LEU A 98 2.73 8.21 16.08
CA LEU A 98 4.06 7.77 15.63
C LEU A 98 5.09 7.65 16.77
N VAL A 99 4.78 8.22 17.94
CA VAL A 99 5.60 8.14 19.16
C VAL A 99 5.38 6.82 19.95
N GLN A 100 4.40 5.96 19.63
CA GLN A 100 4.04 4.84 20.53
C GLN A 100 3.78 3.44 19.91
N SER A 101 3.92 3.21 18.61
CA SER A 101 3.93 1.84 18.06
C SER A 101 5.16 1.61 17.19
N ASP A 102 6.18 0.97 17.76
CA ASP A 102 7.53 0.68 17.22
C ASP A 102 7.57 -0.21 15.96
N HIS A 103 6.44 -0.53 15.34
CA HIS A 103 6.41 -1.45 14.19
C HIS A 103 6.62 -0.65 12.91
N GLY A 104 7.89 -0.37 12.57
CA GLY A 104 8.30 0.24 11.30
C GLY A 104 8.80 1.67 11.39
N ALA A 105 8.50 2.38 12.48
CA ALA A 105 8.83 3.81 12.65
C ALA A 105 10.31 4.13 12.34
N GLY A 106 10.54 4.79 11.19
CA GLY A 106 11.87 5.23 10.75
C GLY A 106 12.75 4.14 10.14
N LYS A 107 12.22 2.94 9.89
CA LYS A 107 12.95 1.84 9.23
C LYS A 107 12.80 1.92 7.71
N SER A 108 13.80 1.43 6.99
CA SER A 108 13.82 1.44 5.53
C SER A 108 13.45 0.07 4.95
N ALA A 109 12.61 0.05 3.93
CA ALA A 109 12.24 -1.16 3.20
C ALA A 109 12.49 -1.02 1.70
N LEU A 110 13.05 -2.06 1.09
CA LEU A 110 13.21 -2.19 -0.35
C LEU A 110 12.23 -3.24 -0.88
N VAL A 111 11.40 -2.86 -1.87
CA VAL A 111 10.54 -3.81 -2.59
C VAL A 111 11.08 -4.04 -4.01
N ILE A 112 11.68 -5.22 -4.21
CA ILE A 112 12.14 -5.68 -5.53
C ILE A 112 10.95 -6.28 -6.28
N GLY A 113 10.64 -5.80 -7.47
CA GLY A 113 9.38 -6.06 -8.15
C GLY A 113 8.24 -5.13 -7.70
N GLY A 114 8.58 -3.96 -7.15
CA GLY A 114 7.64 -3.03 -6.53
C GLY A 114 6.55 -2.45 -7.46
N LEU A 115 6.71 -2.56 -8.78
CA LEU A 115 5.71 -2.10 -9.76
C LEU A 115 4.81 -3.25 -10.24
N GLY A 116 5.13 -4.50 -9.91
CA GLY A 116 4.20 -5.62 -10.08
C GLY A 116 2.99 -5.48 -9.15
N ARG A 117 1.84 -6.06 -9.50
CA ARG A 117 0.58 -5.88 -8.73
C ARG A 117 0.73 -6.10 -7.21
N MET A 118 1.34 -7.21 -6.81
CA MET A 118 1.60 -7.50 -5.38
C MET A 118 2.75 -6.67 -4.80
N GLY A 119 3.71 -6.22 -5.63
CA GLY A 119 4.77 -5.30 -5.21
C GLY A 119 4.22 -3.92 -4.87
N VAL A 120 3.29 -3.40 -5.68
CA VAL A 120 2.58 -2.13 -5.40
C VAL A 120 1.79 -2.27 -4.11
N TRP A 121 1.07 -3.38 -3.95
CA TRP A 121 0.34 -3.69 -2.72
C TRP A 121 1.26 -3.69 -1.49
N MET A 122 2.40 -4.39 -1.58
CA MET A 122 3.35 -4.47 -0.46
C MET A 122 3.98 -3.11 -0.16
N SER A 123 4.36 -2.35 -1.18
CA SER A 123 4.96 -1.02 -1.04
C SER A 123 4.01 -0.09 -0.30
N ARG A 124 2.74 -0.07 -0.70
CA ARG A 124 1.67 0.69 -0.02
C ARG A 124 1.44 0.20 1.40
N TYR A 125 1.43 -1.11 1.64
CA TYR A 125 1.24 -1.65 2.98
C TYR A 125 2.38 -1.29 3.93
N LEU A 126 3.64 -1.37 3.47
CA LEU A 126 4.83 -1.05 4.26
C LEU A 126 4.92 0.44 4.59
N ASP A 127 4.68 1.30 3.61
CA ASP A 127 4.56 2.75 3.79
C ASP A 127 3.46 3.08 4.81
N MET A 128 2.31 2.41 4.68
CA MET A 128 1.18 2.53 5.60
C MET A 128 1.49 2.07 7.04
N VAL A 129 2.42 1.13 7.24
CA VAL A 129 2.88 0.75 8.59
C VAL A 129 4.14 1.51 9.01
N GLY A 130 4.57 2.52 8.27
CA GLY A 130 5.56 3.51 8.69
C GLY A 130 7.00 3.28 8.22
N TYR A 131 7.23 2.40 7.24
CA TYR A 131 8.54 2.24 6.61
C TYR A 131 8.81 3.32 5.55
N HIS A 132 10.07 3.72 5.40
CA HIS A 132 10.54 4.42 4.22
C HIS A 132 10.73 3.42 3.08
N VAL A 133 9.86 3.48 2.07
CA VAL A 133 9.82 2.48 1.00
C VAL A 133 10.51 2.97 -0.27
N ASP A 134 11.53 2.23 -0.67
CA ASP A 134 12.16 2.30 -1.99
C ASP A 134 11.74 1.10 -2.84
N VAL A 135 11.65 1.29 -4.16
CA VAL A 135 11.26 0.23 -5.11
C VAL A 135 12.34 0.00 -6.17
N ALA A 136 12.56 -1.27 -6.51
CA ALA A 136 13.43 -1.66 -7.62
C ALA A 136 12.64 -2.53 -8.59
N ASP A 137 12.52 -2.12 -9.85
CA ASP A 137 11.76 -2.85 -10.86
C ASP A 137 12.31 -2.59 -12.27
N LEU A 138 12.11 -3.54 -13.17
CA LEU A 138 12.46 -3.42 -14.60
C LEU A 138 11.42 -2.60 -15.38
N SER A 139 10.18 -2.51 -14.88
CA SER A 139 9.15 -1.65 -15.44
C SER A 139 9.48 -0.18 -15.22
N ASP A 140 9.25 0.66 -16.22
CA ASP A 140 9.40 2.12 -16.14
C ASP A 140 8.08 2.86 -15.91
N GLU A 141 7.04 2.15 -15.46
CA GLU A 141 5.79 2.78 -15.05
C GLU A 141 6.01 3.78 -13.90
N GLU A 142 5.15 4.80 -13.85
CA GLU A 142 5.18 5.79 -12.78
C GLU A 142 4.79 5.17 -11.44
N THR A 143 5.46 5.62 -10.38
CA THR A 143 5.23 5.15 -9.01
C THR A 143 5.42 6.32 -8.04
N PRO A 144 4.64 6.39 -6.94
CA PRO A 144 4.84 7.39 -5.90
C PRO A 144 6.07 7.11 -5.02
N PHE A 145 6.67 5.92 -5.12
CA PHE A 145 7.83 5.51 -4.33
C PHE A 145 9.15 5.87 -5.02
N HIS A 146 10.20 6.09 -4.23
CA HIS A 146 11.53 6.37 -4.78
C HIS A 146 12.10 5.13 -5.48
N ARG A 147 12.57 5.29 -6.72
CA ARG A 147 13.11 4.20 -7.55
C ARG A 147 14.62 4.03 -7.33
N VAL A 148 15.04 2.78 -7.16
CA VAL A 148 16.44 2.41 -6.97
C VAL A 148 16.88 1.50 -8.10
N ALA A 149 17.67 2.06 -9.03
CA ALA A 149 18.18 1.33 -10.19
C ALA A 149 19.23 0.29 -9.78
N ASP A 150 20.20 0.68 -8.96
CA ASP A 150 21.24 -0.21 -8.43
C ASP A 150 20.93 -0.59 -6.99
N TRP A 151 19.97 -1.50 -6.81
CA TRP A 151 19.62 -1.98 -5.48
C TRP A 151 20.72 -2.86 -4.86
N GLN A 152 21.57 -3.50 -5.68
CA GLN A 152 22.58 -4.46 -5.22
C GLN A 152 23.65 -3.79 -4.37
N SER A 153 24.05 -2.56 -4.71
CA SER A 153 25.03 -1.80 -3.93
C SER A 153 24.45 -1.15 -2.67
N ARG A 154 23.12 -1.17 -2.51
CA ARG A 154 22.39 -0.47 -1.44
C ARG A 154 21.66 -1.40 -0.48
N VAL A 155 21.82 -2.72 -0.61
CA VAL A 155 21.06 -3.70 0.20
C VAL A 155 21.21 -3.51 1.71
N ASP A 156 22.35 -2.99 2.17
CA ASP A 156 22.62 -2.73 3.60
C ASP A 156 21.97 -1.44 4.14
N GLU A 157 21.35 -0.63 3.28
CA GLU A 157 20.61 0.57 3.69
C GLU A 157 19.19 0.23 4.19
N TYR A 158 18.75 -1.02 4.04
CA TYR A 158 17.38 -1.44 4.32
C TYR A 158 17.29 -2.40 5.50
N ASP A 159 16.34 -2.14 6.39
CA ASP A 159 15.96 -3.05 7.47
C ASP A 159 15.12 -4.23 6.97
N MET A 160 14.50 -4.10 5.80
CA MET A 160 13.64 -5.10 5.19
C MET A 160 13.78 -5.10 3.66
N ILE A 161 13.90 -6.28 3.06
CA ILE A 161 13.92 -6.48 1.61
C ILE A 161 12.83 -7.48 1.23
N VAL A 162 11.89 -7.04 0.39
CA VAL A 162 10.81 -7.87 -0.12
C VAL A 162 11.04 -8.24 -1.58
N VAL A 163 10.99 -9.52 -1.90
CA VAL A 163 11.08 -10.05 -3.26
C VAL A 163 9.67 -10.35 -3.79
N ALA A 164 9.13 -9.43 -4.60
CA ALA A 164 7.78 -9.41 -5.16
C ALA A 164 7.73 -9.60 -6.69
N VAL A 165 8.67 -10.38 -7.24
CA VAL A 165 8.76 -10.67 -8.68
C VAL A 165 8.18 -12.05 -9.03
N PRO A 166 7.98 -12.40 -10.32
CA PRO A 166 7.60 -13.74 -10.73
C PRO A 166 8.61 -14.82 -10.31
N LEU A 167 8.12 -16.04 -10.08
CA LEU A 167 8.85 -17.14 -9.41
C LEU A 167 10.27 -17.43 -9.94
N ARG A 168 10.47 -17.39 -11.27
CA ARG A 168 11.79 -17.66 -11.89
C ARG A 168 12.80 -16.56 -11.55
N PRO A 169 12.55 -15.27 -11.91
CA PRO A 169 13.38 -14.15 -11.47
C PRO A 169 13.62 -14.09 -9.96
N SER A 170 12.63 -14.48 -9.15
CA SER A 170 12.79 -14.41 -7.69
C SER A 170 13.94 -15.29 -7.21
N ASN A 171 14.11 -16.48 -7.77
CA ASN A 171 15.20 -17.37 -7.36
C ASN A 171 16.58 -16.75 -7.61
N ASP A 172 16.76 -16.10 -8.77
CA ASP A 172 18.02 -15.44 -9.13
C ASP A 172 18.30 -14.25 -8.20
N ILE A 173 17.26 -13.49 -7.82
CA ILE A 173 17.36 -12.40 -6.85
C ILE A 173 17.73 -12.91 -5.46
N LEU A 174 17.10 -13.99 -4.98
CA LEU A 174 17.44 -14.58 -3.68
C LEU A 174 18.86 -15.11 -3.64
N LEU A 175 19.33 -15.77 -4.71
CA LEU A 175 20.73 -16.18 -4.86
C LEU A 175 21.66 -14.97 -4.78
N LYS A 176 21.31 -13.87 -5.46
CA LYS A 176 22.11 -12.65 -5.42
C LYS A 176 22.16 -12.03 -4.02
N LEU A 177 21.02 -11.99 -3.33
CA LEU A 177 20.94 -11.52 -1.94
C LEU A 177 21.78 -12.39 -1.00
N ALA A 178 21.84 -13.71 -1.22
CA ALA A 178 22.70 -14.60 -0.45
C ALA A 178 24.20 -14.34 -0.64
N GLU A 179 24.62 -13.88 -1.83
CA GLU A 179 26.01 -13.42 -2.05
C GLU A 179 26.30 -12.12 -1.29
N LEU A 180 25.34 -11.19 -1.27
CA LEU A 180 25.50 -9.86 -0.70
C LEU A 180 25.36 -9.84 0.83
N LYS A 181 24.59 -10.77 1.40
CA LYS A 181 24.36 -10.95 2.84
C LYS A 181 23.86 -9.69 3.58
N PRO A 182 22.73 -9.09 3.14
CA PRO A 182 22.19 -7.93 3.83
C PRO A 182 21.82 -8.27 5.28
N GLN A 183 21.98 -7.27 6.16
CA GLN A 183 21.68 -7.41 7.59
C GLN A 183 20.17 -7.36 7.91
N GLY A 184 19.40 -6.74 7.02
CA GLY A 184 17.94 -6.62 7.12
C GLY A 184 17.21 -7.96 6.95
N LEU A 185 15.93 -7.97 7.30
CA LEU A 185 15.04 -9.11 7.07
C LEU A 185 14.75 -9.25 5.56
N ILE A 186 14.91 -10.44 5.01
CA ILE A 186 14.63 -10.75 3.62
C ILE A 186 13.43 -11.68 3.54
N PHE A 187 12.44 -11.37 2.71
CA PHE A 187 11.41 -12.37 2.40
C PHE A 187 10.84 -12.26 1.01
N ASP A 188 10.47 -13.40 0.43
CA ASP A 188 9.70 -13.46 -0.80
C ASP A 188 8.21 -13.69 -0.54
N ILE A 189 7.38 -13.21 -1.47
CA ILE A 189 5.92 -13.40 -1.44
C ILE A 189 5.44 -14.43 -2.46
N GLY A 190 6.33 -15.29 -2.95
CA GLY A 190 6.05 -16.26 -4.01
C GLY A 190 4.97 -17.27 -3.64
N SER A 191 4.08 -17.58 -4.58
CA SER A 191 2.98 -18.54 -4.39
C SER A 191 3.41 -20.00 -4.35
N LEU A 192 4.56 -20.32 -4.94
CA LEU A 192 5.15 -21.65 -4.94
C LEU A 192 6.60 -21.53 -4.51
N LYS A 193 7.01 -22.32 -3.53
CA LYS A 193 8.39 -22.30 -3.01
C LYS A 193 9.32 -23.25 -3.75
N SER A 194 8.79 -24.31 -4.38
CA SER A 194 9.59 -25.29 -5.13
C SER A 194 10.54 -24.65 -6.17
N PRO A 195 10.13 -23.65 -6.97
CA PRO A 195 11.01 -23.00 -7.95
C PRO A 195 12.10 -22.12 -7.35
N MET A 196 11.96 -21.74 -6.07
CA MET A 196 12.84 -20.79 -5.37
C MET A 196 13.65 -21.46 -4.25
N ARG A 197 13.56 -22.80 -4.15
CA ARG A 197 14.21 -23.58 -3.09
C ARG A 197 15.70 -23.34 -3.00
N THR A 198 16.39 -23.23 -4.14
CA THR A 198 17.84 -23.05 -4.15
C THR A 198 18.23 -21.68 -3.63
N GLY A 199 17.53 -20.62 -4.01
CA GLY A 199 17.74 -19.27 -3.47
C GLY A 199 17.42 -19.17 -1.98
N LEU A 200 16.31 -19.75 -1.53
CA LEU A 200 15.94 -19.77 -0.11
C LEU A 200 16.96 -20.53 0.73
N GLN A 201 17.43 -21.69 0.26
CA GLN A 201 18.48 -22.46 0.93
C GLN A 201 19.80 -21.68 0.96
N ALA A 202 20.16 -20.99 -0.13
CA ALA A 202 21.39 -20.19 -0.18
C ALA A 202 21.38 -19.04 0.84
N LEU A 203 20.23 -18.37 1.04
CA LEU A 203 20.07 -17.35 2.09
C LEU A 203 20.28 -17.94 3.49
N ALA A 204 19.70 -19.10 3.76
CA ALA A 204 19.86 -19.81 5.03
C ALA A 204 21.32 -20.23 5.25
N ASP A 205 21.95 -20.84 4.25
CA ASP A 205 23.36 -21.27 4.31
C ASP A 205 24.32 -20.08 4.48
N ALA A 206 23.95 -18.91 3.93
CA ALA A 206 24.70 -17.67 4.09
C ALA A 206 24.51 -17.01 5.47
N GLY A 207 23.58 -17.51 6.29
CA GLY A 207 23.23 -16.94 7.59
C GLY A 207 22.44 -15.63 7.48
N CYS A 208 21.74 -15.41 6.37
CA CYS A 208 20.89 -14.23 6.21
C CYS A 208 19.62 -14.39 7.03
N ARG A 209 19.11 -13.26 7.55
CA ARG A 209 17.81 -13.20 8.22
C ARG A 209 16.71 -13.29 7.18
N ALA A 210 16.29 -14.50 6.85
CA ALA A 210 15.39 -14.76 5.74
C ALA A 210 14.19 -15.61 6.14
N CYS A 211 13.03 -15.30 5.56
CA CYS A 211 11.84 -16.16 5.61
C CYS A 211 11.12 -16.15 4.26
N SER A 212 10.14 -17.03 4.12
CA SER A 212 9.31 -17.11 2.92
C SER A 212 7.85 -16.91 3.33
N VAL A 213 7.13 -16.02 2.66
CA VAL A 213 5.70 -15.82 2.95
C VAL A 213 4.83 -16.12 1.73
N HIS A 214 3.61 -16.56 1.94
CA HIS A 214 2.60 -16.70 0.91
C HIS A 214 1.34 -15.94 1.30
N PRO A 215 1.12 -14.74 0.74
CA PRO A 215 -0.16 -14.05 0.84
C PRO A 215 -1.24 -14.87 0.14
N MET A 216 -2.24 -15.35 0.88
CA MET A 216 -3.39 -16.08 0.32
C MET A 216 -4.49 -15.13 -0.17
N PHE A 217 -4.10 -14.00 -0.72
CA PHE A 217 -4.98 -12.94 -1.19
C PHE A 217 -4.36 -12.18 -2.36
N GLY A 218 -5.19 -11.45 -3.08
CA GLY A 218 -4.80 -10.70 -4.28
C GLY A 218 -4.37 -9.26 -3.99
N PRO A 219 -3.87 -8.56 -5.01
CA PRO A 219 -3.34 -7.20 -4.89
C PRO A 219 -4.41 -6.13 -4.66
N ASP A 220 -5.70 -6.48 -4.80
CA ASP A 220 -6.82 -5.56 -4.63
C ASP A 220 -7.25 -5.40 -3.15
N GLU A 221 -6.55 -6.08 -2.24
CA GLU A 221 -6.76 -5.97 -0.80
C GLU A 221 -6.15 -4.68 -0.23
N LEU A 222 -6.64 -4.22 0.92
CA LEU A 222 -6.18 -2.96 1.51
C LEU A 222 -5.29 -3.14 2.74
N GLY A 223 -5.17 -4.37 3.23
CA GLY A 223 -4.39 -4.70 4.41
C GLY A 223 -4.61 -6.16 4.83
N LEU A 224 -4.07 -6.53 5.99
CA LEU A 224 -4.02 -7.92 6.45
C LEU A 224 -5.26 -8.39 7.23
N SER A 225 -6.23 -7.51 7.49
CA SER A 225 -7.40 -7.84 8.31
C SER A 225 -8.25 -8.95 7.69
N GLY A 226 -8.40 -10.06 8.40
CA GLY A 226 -9.17 -11.22 7.93
C GLY A 226 -8.50 -11.94 6.76
N ARG A 227 -7.21 -11.70 6.53
CA ARG A 227 -6.40 -12.36 5.50
C ARG A 227 -5.44 -13.35 6.13
N HIS A 228 -5.07 -14.34 5.34
CA HIS A 228 -4.13 -15.37 5.74
C HIS A 228 -2.81 -15.17 5.00
N ILE A 229 -1.73 -15.16 5.77
CA ILE A 229 -0.37 -15.29 5.26
C ILE A 229 0.16 -16.61 5.79
N LEU A 230 0.67 -17.45 4.90
CA LEU A 230 1.44 -18.61 5.32
C LEU A 230 2.89 -18.20 5.48
N PHE A 231 3.48 -18.52 6.62
CA PHE A 231 4.90 -18.40 6.85
C PHE A 231 5.54 -19.76 6.60
N VAL A 232 6.60 -19.77 5.82
CA VAL A 232 7.42 -20.96 5.59
C VAL A 232 8.76 -20.68 6.22
N ASP A 233 9.06 -21.48 7.24
CA ASP A 233 10.35 -21.50 7.90
C ASP A 233 11.45 -21.90 6.91
N THR A 234 12.47 -21.05 6.80
CA THR A 234 13.65 -21.25 5.95
C THR A 234 14.91 -21.53 6.78
N GLY A 235 14.79 -21.78 8.08
CA GLY A 235 15.90 -22.14 8.96
C GLY A 235 16.40 -21.02 9.87
N ASP A 236 15.74 -19.86 9.90
CA ASP A 236 16.01 -18.77 10.84
C ASP A 236 14.77 -18.44 11.69
N PRO A 237 14.74 -18.83 12.98
CA PRO A 237 13.64 -18.53 13.89
C PRO A 237 13.42 -17.04 14.17
N GLU A 238 14.45 -16.18 14.02
CA GLU A 238 14.33 -14.74 14.26
C GLU A 238 13.75 -13.98 13.06
N ALA A 239 13.55 -14.67 11.92
CA ALA A 239 12.96 -14.13 10.71
C ALA A 239 11.43 -14.36 10.61
N LEU A 240 10.84 -15.08 11.55
CA LEU A 240 9.39 -15.38 11.65
C LEU A 240 8.69 -14.47 12.68
#